data_AF-A0A9Q1M4A5-F1
#
_entry.id   AF-A0A9Q1M4A5-F1
#
_cell.length_a   1.000
_cell.length_b   1.000
_cell.length_c   1.000
_cell.angle_alpha   90.00
_cell.angle_beta   90.00
_cell.angle_gamma   90.00
#
_symmetry.space_group_name_H-M   'P 1'
#
loop_
_entity.id
_entity.type
_entity.pdbx_description
1 polymer ?
#
loop_
_entity_poly.entity_id
_entity_poly.type
_entity_poly.pdbx_seq_one_letter_code
_entity_poly.pdbx_strand_id
1 'polypeptide(L)'
;MLQLFAFPVLLLLSDVVSSHFIVETLPGFNGKLPFTLETGYIGVREDENVQLFYFFVESERDPQNDPLMLWLTGGPGCSGLSSFVYEIGPLTFDYANSSGNFPKLELNSNSWTKVANIIFIDQPAGTGYSYAKTAEAYNCNDTLSVTQTFEFLRKWLMDHPEYLKNPLYVSGDSYSGIFVALLTHKIYDGVEVGDKPPVNIKGYIQGNALTDHYIDFNDRIEYANRMGLISDKIYQSTKANCNGNYTDVDPNNISCLNDLQRVARCLKNIRRAHILEPWCDLPFLMSILQETPTYCPFRKNYIYSYSWANDRSVQKALNVREVPREPSHVYDVQSVIDDHRHLTSKSCRALIYSGDHDMVVSHLSTEKWIDTLKLPIVDDWEPWFVDGQVAGYKVKYSENDYELTYATVKGAGHTAPEYKPEQCLPMVIGLPCILFYVVEAVGALAPTPSQEESRLSSENRRAEVEALRSKNKESKALNQSLRKFYDEIKQTLDVFKEVLDNKLDLSSALTEAEVNAAAAESMVKDLQDSEGNNEDSLGPPGNRRCSRNHLN
;
A
#
# COMPACT_ATOMS: atom_id res chain seq x y z
N MET A 1 -41.32 -2.23 -65.65
CA MET A 1 -41.78 -2.20 -64.24
C MET A 1 -40.66 -2.79 -63.39
N LEU A 2 -39.74 -1.96 -62.91
CA LEU A 2 -38.77 -2.33 -61.88
C LEU A 2 -39.08 -1.44 -60.67
N GLN A 3 -39.54 -2.05 -59.58
CA GLN A 3 -39.73 -1.36 -58.30
C GLN A 3 -38.48 -1.58 -57.44
N LEU A 4 -37.75 -0.50 -57.18
CA LEU A 4 -36.71 -0.41 -56.18
C LEU A 4 -37.37 -0.37 -54.79
N PHE A 5 -37.13 -1.37 -53.96
CA PHE A 5 -37.43 -1.32 -52.53
C PHE A 5 -36.27 -0.65 -51.81
N ALA A 6 -36.48 0.58 -51.34
CA ALA A 6 -35.60 1.22 -50.37
C ALA A 6 -35.96 0.71 -48.97
N PHE A 7 -35.07 -0.06 -48.35
CA PHE A 7 -35.16 -0.37 -46.93
C PHE A 7 -34.60 0.83 -46.13
N PRO A 8 -35.37 1.44 -45.22
CA PRO A 8 -34.82 2.41 -44.29
C PRO A 8 -33.94 1.68 -43.28
N VAL A 9 -32.63 1.93 -43.35
CA VAL A 9 -31.69 1.58 -42.28
C VAL A 9 -32.03 2.45 -41.08
N LEU A 10 -32.75 1.86 -40.12
CA LEU A 10 -33.00 2.46 -38.83
C LEU A 10 -31.66 2.46 -38.07
N LEU A 11 -30.93 3.58 -38.12
CA LEU A 11 -29.83 3.85 -37.21
C LEU A 11 -30.44 3.99 -35.81
N LEU A 12 -30.49 2.88 -35.07
CA LEU A 12 -30.62 2.90 -33.63
C LEU A 12 -29.36 3.58 -33.09
N LEU A 13 -29.44 4.90 -32.90
CA LEU A 13 -28.62 5.59 -31.92
C LEU A 13 -28.99 4.98 -30.56
N SER A 14 -28.30 3.90 -30.22
CA SER A 14 -28.13 3.56 -28.82
C SER A 14 -27.36 4.74 -28.27
N ASP A 15 -28.01 5.55 -27.43
CA ASP A 15 -27.27 6.32 -26.43
C ASP A 15 -26.48 5.27 -25.65
N VAL A 16 -25.22 5.04 -26.06
CA VAL A 16 -24.24 4.37 -25.24
C VAL A 16 -24.05 5.32 -24.08
N VAL A 17 -24.88 5.16 -23.04
CA VAL A 17 -24.64 5.77 -21.75
C VAL A 17 -23.25 5.27 -21.37
N SER A 18 -22.26 6.16 -21.45
CA SER A 18 -20.91 5.88 -21.01
C SER A 18 -21.01 5.28 -19.61
N SER A 19 -20.55 4.04 -19.44
CA SER A 19 -20.62 3.35 -18.14
C SER A 19 -19.62 3.89 -17.12
N HIS A 20 -18.81 4.86 -17.56
CA HIS A 20 -17.76 5.53 -16.82
C HIS A 20 -17.86 7.06 -17.00
N PHE A 21 -17.33 7.80 -16.04
CA PHE A 21 -17.44 9.24 -15.91
C PHE A 21 -16.14 9.83 -15.35
N ILE A 22 -15.58 10.84 -16.04
CA ILE A 22 -14.41 11.57 -15.56
C ILE A 22 -14.84 12.62 -14.54
N VAL A 23 -14.30 12.53 -13.34
CA VAL A 23 -14.58 13.43 -12.23
C VAL A 23 -13.58 14.59 -12.26
N GLU A 24 -14.02 15.78 -12.67
CA GLU A 24 -13.14 16.96 -12.69
C GLU A 24 -12.99 17.63 -11.31
N THR A 25 -14.01 17.53 -10.47
CA THR A 25 -14.08 18.20 -9.16
C THR A 25 -14.76 17.31 -8.15
N LEU A 26 -14.23 17.27 -6.92
CA LEU A 26 -14.86 16.59 -5.79
C LEU A 26 -15.23 17.59 -4.70
N PRO A 27 -16.44 17.50 -4.11
CA PRO A 27 -16.76 18.29 -2.94
C PRO A 27 -15.74 17.99 -1.81
N GLY A 28 -15.25 19.04 -1.14
CA GLY A 28 -14.18 18.92 -0.15
C GLY A 28 -12.77 19.16 -0.71
N PHE A 29 -12.54 18.99 -2.02
CA PHE A 29 -11.29 19.37 -2.67
C PHE A 29 -11.42 20.77 -3.30
N ASN A 30 -10.38 21.60 -3.20
CA ASN A 30 -10.42 22.95 -3.74
C ASN A 30 -9.93 22.98 -5.21
N GLY A 31 -10.84 23.27 -6.14
CA GLY A 31 -10.54 23.39 -7.57
C GLY A 31 -10.67 22.08 -8.33
N LYS A 32 -10.06 22.03 -9.52
CA LYS A 32 -10.00 20.80 -10.34
C LYS A 32 -9.02 19.80 -9.75
N LEU A 33 -9.34 18.51 -9.86
CA LEU A 33 -8.39 17.46 -9.49
C LEU A 33 -7.14 17.54 -10.38
N PRO A 34 -5.93 17.44 -9.81
CA PRO A 34 -4.68 17.50 -10.57
C PRO A 34 -4.29 16.14 -11.19
N PHE A 35 -5.17 15.14 -11.10
CA PHE A 35 -5.01 13.79 -11.63
C PHE A 35 -6.32 13.34 -12.28
N THR A 36 -6.23 12.39 -13.20
CA THR A 36 -7.42 11.77 -13.80
C THR A 36 -8.08 10.86 -12.77
N LEU A 37 -9.33 11.17 -12.40
CA LEU A 37 -10.21 10.28 -11.67
C LEU A 37 -11.37 9.89 -12.56
N GLU A 38 -11.52 8.61 -12.79
CA GLU A 38 -12.69 8.04 -13.43
C GLU A 38 -13.50 7.22 -12.41
N THR A 39 -14.82 7.31 -12.50
CA THR A 39 -15.71 6.40 -11.77
C THR A 39 -16.69 5.75 -12.72
N GLY A 40 -17.14 4.55 -12.38
CA GLY A 40 -18.07 3.85 -13.25
C GLY A 40 -18.64 2.60 -12.64
N TYR A 41 -19.49 1.95 -13.43
CA TYR A 41 -20.05 0.64 -13.11
C TYR A 41 -19.71 -0.35 -14.22
N ILE A 42 -19.38 -1.58 -13.85
CA ILE A 42 -19.32 -2.70 -14.80
C ILE A 42 -20.32 -3.75 -14.35
N GLY A 43 -21.21 -4.11 -15.28
CA GLY A 43 -22.14 -5.21 -15.10
C GLY A 43 -21.42 -6.55 -15.22
N VAL A 44 -21.60 -7.44 -14.26
CA VAL A 44 -20.96 -8.76 -14.24
C VAL A 44 -22.02 -9.85 -14.26
N ARG A 45 -21.65 -11.04 -14.73
CA ARG A 45 -22.51 -12.17 -15.11
C ARG A 45 -23.28 -11.91 -16.41
N GLU A 46 -23.84 -12.98 -16.98
CA GLU A 46 -24.64 -12.92 -18.22
C GLU A 46 -25.89 -12.05 -18.09
N ASP A 47 -26.48 -12.00 -16.89
CA ASP A 47 -27.69 -11.23 -16.61
C ASP A 47 -27.40 -9.76 -16.23
N GLU A 48 -26.12 -9.43 -16.01
CA GLU A 48 -25.65 -8.13 -15.51
C GLU A 48 -26.46 -7.60 -14.32
N ASN A 49 -26.97 -8.52 -13.49
CA ASN A 49 -27.76 -8.16 -12.32
C ASN A 49 -26.90 -7.59 -11.20
N VAL A 50 -25.60 -7.90 -11.19
CA VAL A 50 -24.62 -7.27 -10.31
C VAL A 50 -23.89 -6.17 -11.06
N GLN A 51 -23.75 -5.01 -10.42
CA GLN A 51 -23.08 -3.82 -10.94
C GLN A 51 -21.98 -3.43 -9.95
N LEU A 52 -20.72 -3.64 -10.33
CA LEU A 52 -19.57 -3.31 -9.49
C LEU A 52 -19.09 -1.90 -9.81
N PHE A 53 -19.04 -1.05 -8.79
CA PHE A 53 -18.54 0.31 -8.85
C PHE A 53 -17.01 0.32 -8.69
N TYR A 54 -16.35 1.28 -9.33
CA TYR A 54 -14.92 1.50 -9.16
C TYR A 54 -14.55 2.98 -9.18
N PHE A 55 -13.41 3.27 -8.58
CA PHE A 55 -12.62 4.48 -8.79
C PHE A 55 -11.36 4.07 -9.55
N PHE A 56 -11.08 4.70 -10.69
CA PHE A 56 -9.85 4.50 -11.43
C PHE A 56 -9.04 5.79 -11.42
N VAL A 57 -7.76 5.68 -11.06
CA VAL A 57 -6.81 6.80 -11.03
C VAL A 57 -5.63 6.46 -11.92
N GLU A 58 -5.34 7.32 -12.88
CA GLU A 58 -4.14 7.20 -13.72
C GLU A 58 -2.87 7.47 -12.91
N SER A 59 -1.76 6.86 -13.33
CA SER A 59 -0.46 7.15 -12.73
C SER A 59 -0.10 8.64 -12.85
N GLU A 60 0.40 9.24 -11.78
CA GLU A 60 0.89 10.63 -11.81
C GLU A 60 2.22 10.76 -12.60
N ARG A 61 2.85 9.63 -12.97
CA ARG A 61 4.13 9.60 -13.69
C ARG A 61 3.95 9.33 -15.18
N ASP A 62 3.66 8.09 -15.57
CA ASP A 62 3.49 7.69 -16.97
C ASP A 62 2.39 6.62 -17.12
N PRO A 63 1.11 7.03 -17.20
CA PRO A 63 -0.03 6.09 -17.28
C PRO A 63 0.08 5.03 -18.36
N GLN A 64 0.75 5.34 -19.48
CA GLN A 64 0.83 4.42 -20.64
C GLN A 64 1.80 3.26 -20.40
N ASN A 65 2.80 3.44 -19.53
CA ASN A 65 3.84 2.44 -19.29
C ASN A 65 3.82 1.90 -17.85
N ASP A 66 3.29 2.67 -16.91
CA ASP A 66 3.23 2.30 -15.51
C ASP A 66 2.26 1.14 -15.27
N PRO A 67 2.51 0.27 -14.26
CA PRO A 67 1.66 -0.87 -14.00
C PRO A 67 0.19 -0.50 -13.79
N LEU A 68 -0.71 -1.40 -14.20
CA LEU A 68 -2.10 -1.40 -13.77
C LEU A 68 -2.23 -2.23 -12.50
N MET A 69 -2.86 -1.67 -11.48
CA MET A 69 -3.09 -2.33 -10.20
C MET A 69 -4.59 -2.41 -9.94
N LEU A 70 -5.10 -3.63 -9.74
CA LEU A 70 -6.44 -3.82 -9.20
C LEU A 70 -6.34 -3.95 -7.68
N TRP A 71 -6.97 -3.05 -6.94
CA TRP A 71 -6.94 -3.04 -5.47
C TRP A 71 -8.26 -3.52 -4.88
N LEU A 72 -8.18 -4.59 -4.09
CA LEU A 72 -9.29 -5.23 -3.38
C LEU A 72 -9.18 -4.92 -1.89
N THR A 73 -10.11 -4.14 -1.37
CA THR A 73 -10.29 -3.95 0.08
C THR A 73 -10.90 -5.17 0.74
N GLY A 74 -10.45 -5.48 1.96
CA GLY A 74 -10.90 -6.64 2.71
C GLY A 74 -12.29 -6.50 3.34
N GLY A 75 -12.40 -6.87 4.61
CA GLY A 75 -13.68 -6.97 5.34
C GLY A 75 -14.07 -8.42 5.59
N PRO A 76 -14.79 -9.10 4.67
CA PRO A 76 -15.24 -8.71 3.34
C PRO A 76 -16.30 -7.58 3.35
N GLY A 77 -16.38 -6.85 2.24
CA GLY A 77 -17.36 -5.77 2.04
C GLY A 77 -16.93 -4.39 2.54
N CYS A 78 -15.63 -4.20 2.81
CA CYS A 78 -15.07 -2.86 2.94
C CYS A 78 -14.97 -2.23 1.54
N SER A 79 -15.35 -0.96 1.42
CA SER A 79 -15.35 -0.24 0.15
C SER A 79 -13.93 0.13 -0.29
N GLY A 80 -13.66 0.09 -1.61
CA GLY A 80 -12.43 0.58 -2.21
C GLY A 80 -12.16 2.06 -1.93
N LEU A 81 -13.20 2.82 -1.55
CA LEU A 81 -13.06 4.18 -1.05
C LEU A 81 -12.16 4.28 0.18
N SER A 82 -12.16 3.25 1.05
CA SER A 82 -11.30 3.25 2.25
C SER A 82 -9.82 3.35 1.87
N SER A 83 -9.37 2.52 0.94
CA SER A 83 -7.99 2.59 0.45
C SER A 83 -7.71 3.84 -0.38
N PHE A 84 -8.72 4.36 -1.07
CA PHE A 84 -8.61 5.60 -1.84
C PHE A 84 -8.32 6.83 -0.96
N VAL A 85 -8.87 6.93 0.27
CA VAL A 85 -8.68 8.11 1.15
C VAL A 85 -7.77 7.90 2.36
N TYR A 86 -7.58 6.65 2.81
CA TYR A 86 -6.79 6.37 4.03
C TYR A 86 -5.46 5.70 3.76
N GLU A 87 -5.32 4.97 2.65
CA GLU A 87 -4.20 4.07 2.46
C GLU A 87 -3.29 4.54 1.33
N ILE A 88 -3.65 4.21 0.08
CA ILE A 88 -2.72 4.27 -1.05
C ILE A 88 -3.22 5.19 -2.18
N GLY A 89 -4.42 5.76 -2.05
CA GLY A 89 -4.98 6.64 -3.06
C GLY A 89 -4.44 8.07 -3.01
N PRO A 90 -4.81 8.89 -4.03
CA PRO A 90 -4.22 10.21 -4.27
C PRO A 90 -4.70 11.30 -3.32
N LEU A 91 -5.72 11.01 -2.51
CA LEU A 91 -6.33 11.97 -1.60
C LEU A 91 -6.31 11.45 -0.17
N THR A 92 -6.32 12.38 0.77
CA THR A 92 -6.60 12.12 2.17
C THR A 92 -7.44 13.25 2.76
N PHE A 93 -7.88 13.10 4.01
CA PHE A 93 -8.61 14.17 4.69
C PHE A 93 -7.64 15.14 5.35
N ASP A 94 -7.86 16.43 5.13
CA ASP A 94 -7.19 17.49 5.88
C ASP A 94 -7.81 17.54 7.29
N TYR A 95 -7.31 16.71 8.20
CA TYR A 95 -7.82 16.59 9.56
C TYR A 95 -7.68 17.88 10.37
N ALA A 96 -6.70 18.73 10.03
CA ALA A 96 -6.43 19.96 10.74
C ALA A 96 -7.47 21.05 10.41
N ASN A 97 -7.92 21.11 9.15
CA ASN A 97 -8.83 22.15 8.68
C ASN A 97 -10.25 21.66 8.36
N SER A 98 -10.54 20.39 8.62
CA SER A 98 -11.89 19.80 8.55
C SER A 98 -12.73 20.16 9.77
N SER A 99 -14.02 20.44 9.56
CA SER A 99 -14.97 20.74 10.64
C SER A 99 -16.33 20.12 10.35
N GLY A 100 -17.00 19.61 11.39
CA GLY A 100 -18.30 18.94 11.24
C GLY A 100 -18.19 17.64 10.45
N ASN A 101 -19.25 17.31 9.70
CA ASN A 101 -19.36 16.06 8.94
C ASN A 101 -18.98 16.21 7.45
N PHE A 102 -18.44 17.36 7.05
CA PHE A 102 -18.05 17.63 5.69
C PHE A 102 -16.53 17.91 5.65
N PRO A 103 -15.71 16.88 5.44
CA PRO A 103 -14.27 17.02 5.52
C PRO A 103 -13.71 17.78 4.29
N LYS A 104 -12.54 18.39 4.48
CA LYS A 104 -11.71 18.87 3.39
C LYS A 104 -10.79 17.74 2.92
N LEU A 105 -10.52 17.73 1.63
CA LEU A 105 -9.62 16.79 0.97
C LEU A 105 -8.32 17.50 0.62
N GLU A 106 -7.21 16.81 0.80
CA GLU A 106 -5.88 17.23 0.37
C GLU A 106 -5.18 16.10 -0.37
N LEU A 107 -4.08 16.42 -1.06
CA LEU A 107 -3.31 15.42 -1.81
C LEU A 107 -2.49 14.53 -0.85
N ASN A 108 -2.50 13.23 -1.11
CA ASN A 108 -1.64 12.27 -0.44
C ASN A 108 -0.26 12.24 -1.12
N SER A 109 0.75 12.79 -0.44
CA SER A 109 2.14 12.80 -0.92
C SER A 109 2.79 11.41 -1.00
N ASN A 110 2.19 10.40 -0.37
CA ASN A 110 2.66 9.01 -0.36
C ASN A 110 1.75 8.06 -1.16
N SER A 111 0.89 8.60 -2.03
CA SER A 111 0.00 7.81 -2.87
C SER A 111 0.77 6.82 -3.75
N TRP A 112 0.23 5.61 -3.92
CA TRP A 112 0.78 4.62 -4.85
C TRP A 112 0.44 4.97 -6.30
N THR A 113 -0.53 5.87 -6.54
CA THR A 113 -0.81 6.43 -7.86
C THR A 113 0.39 7.20 -8.43
N LYS A 114 1.41 7.50 -7.63
CA LYS A 114 2.67 8.07 -8.12
C LYS A 114 3.44 7.18 -9.10
N VAL A 115 3.18 5.87 -9.08
CA VAL A 115 3.93 4.90 -9.88
C VAL A 115 3.05 3.83 -10.53
N ALA A 116 1.73 3.91 -10.40
CA ALA A 116 0.79 2.92 -10.93
C ALA A 116 -0.56 3.55 -11.28
N ASN A 117 -1.21 3.00 -12.30
CA ASN A 117 -2.63 3.19 -12.55
C ASN A 117 -3.39 2.26 -11.59
N ILE A 118 -4.36 2.76 -10.83
CA ILE A 118 -5.02 1.97 -9.79
C ILE A 118 -6.53 1.95 -9.96
N ILE A 119 -7.11 0.76 -10.01
CA ILE A 119 -8.55 0.50 -9.94
C ILE A 119 -8.89 0.11 -8.50
N PHE A 120 -9.58 0.98 -7.77
CA PHE A 120 -10.20 0.68 -6.48
C PHE A 120 -11.62 0.20 -6.71
N ILE A 121 -11.88 -1.09 -6.46
CA ILE A 121 -13.19 -1.69 -6.73
C ILE A 121 -13.99 -1.89 -5.45
N ASP A 122 -15.29 -1.61 -5.52
CA ASP A 122 -16.24 -2.03 -4.50
C ASP A 122 -16.74 -3.45 -4.81
N GLN A 123 -16.31 -4.44 -4.04
CA GLN A 123 -16.77 -5.83 -4.19
C GLN A 123 -16.91 -6.51 -2.82
N PRO A 124 -17.88 -7.43 -2.64
CA PRO A 124 -18.94 -7.88 -3.57
C PRO A 124 -20.11 -6.87 -3.70
N ALA A 125 -21.18 -7.24 -4.39
CA ALA A 125 -22.42 -6.45 -4.46
C ALA A 125 -22.93 -6.04 -3.07
N GLY A 126 -23.33 -4.77 -2.91
CA GLY A 126 -23.72 -4.18 -1.61
C GLY A 126 -22.57 -3.50 -0.87
N THR A 127 -21.32 -3.69 -1.33
CA THR A 127 -20.14 -2.96 -0.85
C THR A 127 -20.08 -1.57 -1.44
N GLY A 128 -19.83 -0.55 -0.61
CA GLY A 128 -19.68 0.84 -1.07
C GLY A 128 -20.85 1.28 -1.97
N TYR A 129 -20.57 1.56 -3.24
CA TYR A 129 -21.55 1.95 -4.25
C TYR A 129 -21.97 0.81 -5.20
N SER A 130 -21.38 -0.38 -5.07
CA SER A 130 -21.78 -1.58 -5.82
C SER A 130 -23.13 -2.11 -5.38
N TYR A 131 -23.90 -2.64 -6.32
CA TYR A 131 -25.28 -3.07 -6.05
C TYR A 131 -25.71 -4.22 -6.93
N ALA A 132 -26.83 -4.83 -6.56
CA ALA A 132 -27.54 -5.81 -7.37
C ALA A 132 -28.97 -5.32 -7.70
N LYS A 133 -29.44 -5.68 -8.89
CA LYS A 133 -30.78 -5.33 -9.41
C LYS A 133 -31.89 -6.21 -8.81
N THR A 134 -31.55 -7.35 -8.23
CA THR A 134 -32.47 -8.30 -7.59
C THR A 134 -31.95 -8.68 -6.20
N ALA A 135 -32.85 -9.06 -5.29
CA ALA A 135 -32.49 -9.46 -3.93
C ALA A 135 -31.61 -10.73 -3.93
N GLU A 136 -31.88 -11.66 -4.83
CA GLU A 136 -31.16 -12.93 -4.94
C GLU A 136 -29.70 -12.72 -5.36
N ALA A 137 -29.45 -11.72 -6.21
CA ALA A 137 -28.11 -11.40 -6.71
C ALA A 137 -27.20 -10.71 -5.66
N TYR A 138 -27.74 -10.33 -4.50
CA TYR A 138 -26.92 -9.93 -3.35
C TYR A 138 -26.30 -11.11 -2.61
N ASN A 139 -26.79 -12.34 -2.80
CA ASN A 139 -26.17 -13.51 -2.17
C ASN A 139 -24.83 -13.81 -2.85
N CYS A 140 -23.74 -13.49 -2.15
CA CYS A 140 -22.40 -13.74 -2.63
C CYS A 140 -21.63 -14.68 -1.69
N ASN A 141 -20.60 -15.32 -2.23
CA ASN A 141 -19.59 -16.05 -1.49
C ASN A 141 -18.21 -15.75 -2.08
N ASP A 142 -17.13 -16.26 -1.49
CA ASP A 142 -15.77 -15.93 -1.91
C ASP A 142 -15.52 -16.33 -3.37
N THR A 143 -15.88 -17.57 -3.72
CA THR A 143 -15.69 -18.12 -5.07
C THR A 143 -16.47 -17.33 -6.14
N LEU A 144 -17.70 -16.95 -5.83
CA LEU A 144 -18.56 -16.16 -6.72
C LEU A 144 -18.04 -14.73 -6.84
N SER A 145 -17.59 -14.11 -5.75
CA SER A 145 -17.05 -12.75 -5.77
C SER A 145 -15.79 -12.67 -6.64
N VAL A 146 -14.90 -13.66 -6.53
CA VAL A 146 -13.70 -13.77 -7.41
C VAL A 146 -14.10 -13.93 -8.87
N THR A 147 -15.12 -14.74 -9.16
CA THR A 147 -15.60 -14.92 -10.53
C THR A 147 -16.19 -13.62 -11.09
N GLN A 148 -16.99 -12.91 -10.31
CA GLN A 148 -17.54 -11.59 -10.68
C GLN A 148 -16.43 -10.56 -10.89
N THR A 149 -15.41 -10.54 -10.02
CA THR A 149 -14.26 -9.62 -10.12
C THR A 149 -13.38 -9.93 -11.34
N PHE A 150 -13.21 -11.20 -11.69
CA PHE A 150 -12.51 -11.61 -12.91
C PHE A 150 -13.25 -11.12 -14.18
N GLU A 151 -14.58 -11.27 -14.21
CA GLU A 151 -15.40 -10.76 -15.31
C GLU A 151 -15.38 -9.22 -15.38
N PHE A 152 -15.42 -8.55 -14.22
CA PHE A 152 -15.24 -7.10 -14.12
C PHE A 152 -13.95 -6.66 -14.80
N LEU A 153 -12.81 -7.25 -14.40
CA LEU A 153 -11.50 -6.85 -14.92
C LEU A 153 -11.42 -7.06 -16.43
N ARG A 154 -11.96 -8.18 -16.95
CA ARG A 154 -11.97 -8.45 -18.39
C ARG A 154 -12.81 -7.43 -19.15
N LYS A 155 -14.03 -7.14 -18.68
CA LYS A 155 -14.90 -6.14 -19.31
C LYS A 155 -14.28 -4.74 -19.24
N TRP A 156 -13.72 -4.36 -18.09
CA TRP A 156 -13.01 -3.09 -17.93
C TRP A 156 -11.86 -2.94 -18.92
N LEU A 157 -11.04 -4.00 -19.12
CA LEU A 157 -9.95 -4.00 -20.11
C LEU A 157 -10.44 -4.03 -21.58
N MET A 158 -11.66 -4.51 -21.85
CA MET A 158 -12.27 -4.38 -23.18
C MET A 158 -12.68 -2.93 -23.46
N ASP A 159 -13.17 -2.24 -22.44
CA ASP A 159 -13.57 -0.83 -22.52
C ASP A 159 -12.36 0.12 -22.50
N HIS A 160 -11.24 -0.31 -21.91
CA HIS A 160 -9.98 0.47 -21.80
C HIS A 160 -8.79 -0.28 -22.44
N PRO A 161 -8.81 -0.51 -23.77
CA PRO A 161 -7.81 -1.33 -24.46
C PRO A 161 -6.37 -0.78 -24.38
N GLU A 162 -6.20 0.51 -24.10
CA GLU A 162 -4.90 1.15 -23.88
C GLU A 162 -4.12 0.52 -22.72
N TYR A 163 -4.81 -0.01 -21.68
CA TYR A 163 -4.16 -0.63 -20.52
C TYR A 163 -3.81 -2.12 -20.71
N LEU A 164 -4.18 -2.74 -21.83
CA LEU A 164 -3.92 -4.17 -22.09
C LEU A 164 -2.42 -4.52 -22.08
N LYS A 165 -1.56 -3.55 -22.38
CA LYS A 165 -0.10 -3.74 -22.41
C LYS A 165 0.55 -3.48 -21.07
N ASN A 166 -0.11 -2.76 -20.16
CA ASN A 166 0.46 -2.41 -18.87
C ASN A 166 0.68 -3.68 -18.03
N PRO A 167 1.81 -3.79 -17.31
CA PRO A 167 1.98 -4.84 -16.31
C PRO A 167 0.82 -4.84 -15.31
N LEU A 168 0.08 -5.94 -15.21
CA LEU A 168 -1.02 -6.04 -14.24
C LEU A 168 -0.54 -6.67 -12.93
N TYR A 169 -0.96 -6.07 -11.81
CA TYR A 169 -0.85 -6.61 -10.46
C TYR A 169 -2.22 -6.66 -9.78
N VAL A 170 -2.57 -7.82 -9.21
CA VAL A 170 -3.75 -7.95 -8.34
C VAL A 170 -3.31 -7.70 -6.90
N SER A 171 -3.97 -6.79 -6.20
CA SER A 171 -3.49 -6.28 -4.93
C SER A 171 -4.62 -6.14 -3.91
N GLY A 172 -4.29 -6.13 -2.64
CA GLY A 172 -5.26 -5.88 -1.57
C GLY A 172 -4.71 -6.18 -0.19
N ASP A 173 -5.55 -6.02 0.82
CA ASP A 173 -5.22 -6.25 2.22
C ASP A 173 -6.27 -7.07 2.97
N SER A 174 -5.92 -7.51 4.18
CA SER A 174 -6.86 -8.12 5.11
C SER A 174 -7.55 -9.35 4.51
N TYR A 175 -8.87 -9.44 4.57
CA TYR A 175 -9.64 -10.55 3.99
C TYR A 175 -9.41 -10.72 2.48
N SER A 176 -8.98 -9.68 1.76
CA SER A 176 -8.64 -9.80 0.34
C SER A 176 -7.44 -10.70 0.07
N GLY A 177 -6.71 -11.16 1.09
CA GLY A 177 -5.76 -12.25 0.93
C GLY A 177 -6.36 -13.46 0.21
N ILE A 178 -7.58 -13.84 0.58
CA ILE A 178 -8.36 -14.89 -0.08
C ILE A 178 -8.66 -14.52 -1.54
N PHE A 179 -9.21 -13.32 -1.77
CA PHE A 179 -9.63 -12.89 -3.11
C PHE A 179 -8.45 -12.70 -4.08
N VAL A 180 -7.37 -12.09 -3.63
CA VAL A 180 -6.17 -11.80 -4.43
C VAL A 180 -5.53 -13.09 -4.91
N ALA A 181 -5.37 -14.09 -4.03
CA ALA A 181 -4.77 -15.38 -4.39
C ALA A 181 -5.63 -16.11 -5.44
N LEU A 182 -6.93 -16.27 -5.16
CA LEU A 182 -7.87 -16.95 -6.06
C LEU A 182 -8.02 -16.24 -7.41
N LEU A 183 -8.11 -14.90 -7.41
CA LEU A 183 -8.23 -14.12 -8.63
C LEU A 183 -6.95 -14.20 -9.47
N THR A 184 -5.78 -14.09 -8.84
CA THR A 184 -4.50 -14.19 -9.54
C THR A 184 -4.34 -15.57 -10.19
N HIS A 185 -4.63 -16.64 -9.45
CA HIS A 185 -4.68 -18.01 -9.97
C HIS A 185 -5.58 -18.08 -11.21
N LYS A 186 -6.84 -17.63 -11.08
CA LYS A 186 -7.82 -17.64 -12.17
C LYS A 186 -7.35 -16.86 -13.42
N ILE A 187 -6.65 -15.74 -13.23
CA ILE A 187 -6.10 -14.96 -14.35
C ILE A 187 -4.98 -15.71 -15.06
N TYR A 188 -4.03 -16.32 -14.33
CA TYR A 188 -2.96 -17.12 -14.95
C TYR A 188 -3.53 -18.29 -15.74
N ASP A 189 -4.49 -19.03 -15.18
CA ASP A 189 -5.15 -20.13 -15.89
C ASP A 189 -5.87 -19.64 -17.16
N GLY A 190 -6.56 -18.49 -17.06
CA GLY A 190 -7.20 -17.85 -18.22
C GLY A 190 -6.21 -17.50 -19.33
N VAL A 191 -5.03 -16.98 -18.97
CA VAL A 191 -3.95 -16.68 -19.93
C VAL A 191 -3.45 -17.95 -20.61
N GLU A 192 -3.29 -19.06 -19.88
CA GLU A 192 -2.80 -20.33 -20.42
C GLU A 192 -3.77 -20.97 -21.43
N VAL A 193 -5.08 -20.85 -21.19
CA VAL A 193 -6.10 -21.34 -22.12
C VAL A 193 -6.45 -20.34 -23.23
N GLY A 194 -5.85 -19.14 -23.22
CA GLY A 194 -5.98 -18.14 -24.27
C GLY A 194 -7.22 -17.26 -24.19
N ASP A 195 -7.73 -17.00 -22.97
CA ASP A 195 -8.85 -16.08 -22.73
C ASP A 195 -8.63 -14.68 -23.34
N LYS A 196 -9.74 -14.01 -23.70
CA LYS A 196 -9.74 -12.67 -24.29
C LYS A 196 -10.47 -11.62 -23.42
N PRO A 197 -9.94 -10.39 -23.30
CA PRO A 197 -8.70 -9.90 -23.89
C PRO A 197 -7.47 -10.51 -23.19
N PRO A 198 -6.30 -10.58 -23.85
CA PRO A 198 -5.09 -11.08 -23.21
C PRO A 198 -4.69 -10.14 -22.07
N VAL A 199 -4.44 -10.72 -20.90
CA VAL A 199 -4.07 -9.98 -19.69
C VAL A 199 -2.57 -10.07 -19.46
N ASN A 200 -1.87 -8.93 -19.34
CA ASN A 200 -0.44 -8.88 -19.06
C ASN A 200 -0.13 -9.00 -17.55
N ILE A 201 -0.63 -10.06 -16.91
CA ILE A 201 -0.40 -10.32 -15.48
C ILE A 201 1.10 -10.53 -15.19
N LYS A 202 1.60 -9.91 -14.12
CA LYS A 202 2.99 -10.05 -13.64
C LYS A 202 3.11 -10.51 -12.21
N GLY A 203 2.07 -10.36 -11.41
CA GLY A 203 2.21 -10.61 -9.99
C GLY A 203 1.01 -10.17 -9.16
N TYR A 204 1.22 -10.23 -7.86
CA TYR A 204 0.22 -9.83 -6.87
C TYR A 204 0.89 -9.23 -5.62
N ILE A 205 0.11 -8.43 -4.89
CA ILE A 205 0.56 -7.72 -3.69
C ILE A 205 -0.46 -7.95 -2.57
N GLN A 206 0.01 -8.26 -1.37
CA GLN A 206 -0.86 -8.56 -0.23
C GLN A 206 -0.34 -7.91 1.05
N GLY A 207 -1.16 -7.06 1.67
CA GLY A 207 -0.88 -6.43 2.96
C GLY A 207 -1.66 -7.08 4.10
N ASN A 208 -1.00 -7.60 5.13
CA ASN A 208 -1.65 -8.19 6.31
C ASN A 208 -2.79 -9.16 5.93
N ALA A 209 -2.52 -9.99 4.93
CA ALA A 209 -3.53 -10.72 4.19
C ALA A 209 -3.90 -12.06 4.86
N LEU A 210 -5.19 -12.26 5.11
CA LEU A 210 -5.73 -13.55 5.54
C LEU A 210 -5.48 -14.58 4.43
N THR A 211 -4.77 -15.66 4.77
CA THR A 211 -4.37 -16.71 3.83
C THR A 211 -4.89 -18.07 4.27
N ASP A 212 -4.93 -18.34 5.57
CA ASP A 212 -5.43 -19.58 6.14
C ASP A 212 -6.10 -19.31 7.48
N HIS A 213 -7.41 -19.56 7.56
CA HIS A 213 -8.21 -19.27 8.75
C HIS A 213 -7.68 -19.96 10.02
N TYR A 214 -7.12 -21.16 9.89
CA TYR A 214 -6.59 -21.89 11.03
C TYR A 214 -5.26 -21.29 11.48
N ILE A 215 -4.29 -21.10 10.58
CA ILE A 215 -2.97 -20.55 10.90
C ILE A 215 -3.11 -19.12 11.43
N ASP A 216 -3.80 -18.25 10.69
CA ASP A 216 -3.87 -16.81 10.98
C ASP A 216 -4.56 -16.50 12.31
N PHE A 217 -5.64 -17.21 12.63
CA PHE A 217 -6.37 -16.95 13.87
C PHE A 217 -5.76 -17.63 15.09
N ASN A 218 -5.12 -18.79 14.94
CA ASN A 218 -4.41 -19.45 16.06
C ASN A 218 -3.14 -18.70 16.44
N ASP A 219 -2.44 -18.12 15.48
CA ASP A 219 -1.19 -17.42 15.71
C ASP A 219 -1.33 -16.20 16.62
N ARG A 220 -2.52 -15.57 16.68
CA ARG A 220 -2.81 -14.41 17.54
C ARG A 220 -2.39 -14.59 18.99
N ILE A 221 -2.48 -15.81 19.53
CA ILE A 221 -2.12 -16.11 20.93
C ILE A 221 -0.60 -16.10 21.12
N GLU A 222 0.15 -16.62 20.14
CA GLU A 222 1.61 -16.55 20.14
C GLU A 222 2.09 -15.12 19.93
N TYR A 223 1.51 -14.40 18.97
CA TYR A 223 1.77 -12.99 18.75
C TYR A 223 1.56 -12.17 20.04
N ALA A 224 0.43 -12.36 20.73
CA ALA A 224 0.16 -11.67 22.00
C ALA A 224 1.23 -11.95 23.06
N ASN A 225 1.81 -13.15 23.09
CA ASN A 225 2.89 -13.46 24.00
C ASN A 225 4.18 -12.74 23.62
N ARG A 226 4.56 -12.78 22.34
CA ARG A 226 5.79 -12.11 21.83
C ARG A 226 5.74 -10.60 21.99
N MET A 227 4.56 -10.00 21.92
CA MET A 227 4.36 -8.56 22.16
C MET A 227 4.13 -8.21 23.64
N GLY A 228 4.28 -9.17 24.57
CA GLY A 228 4.16 -8.94 26.00
C GLY A 228 2.73 -8.64 26.49
N LEU A 229 1.71 -8.87 25.66
CA LEU A 229 0.29 -8.68 26.00
C LEU A 229 -0.22 -9.80 26.91
N ILE A 230 0.41 -10.98 26.86
CA ILE A 230 0.21 -12.08 27.80
C ILE A 230 1.57 -12.63 28.29
N SER A 231 1.65 -12.97 29.57
CA SER A 231 2.86 -13.58 30.14
C SER A 231 3.13 -15.00 29.59
N ASP A 232 4.39 -15.42 29.57
CA ASP A 232 4.80 -16.78 29.17
C ASP A 232 4.05 -17.87 29.94
N LYS A 233 3.79 -17.65 31.23
CA LYS A 233 3.03 -18.60 32.05
C LYS A 233 1.59 -18.77 31.57
N ILE A 234 0.96 -17.70 31.08
CA ILE A 234 -0.37 -17.78 30.45
C ILE A 234 -0.23 -18.52 29.13
N TYR A 235 0.67 -18.06 28.25
CA TYR A 235 0.87 -18.65 26.93
C TYR A 235 1.15 -20.16 26.96
N GLN A 236 2.12 -20.61 27.76
CA GLN A 236 2.49 -22.03 27.84
C GLN A 236 1.36 -22.88 28.42
N SER A 237 0.63 -22.37 29.43
CA SER A 237 -0.55 -23.04 29.97
C SER A 237 -1.64 -23.17 28.92
N THR A 238 -1.97 -22.08 28.22
CA THR A 238 -2.97 -22.06 27.14
C THR A 238 -2.57 -23.00 26.01
N LYS A 239 -1.32 -22.95 25.55
CA LYS A 239 -0.80 -23.83 24.50
C LYS A 239 -0.91 -25.32 24.88
N ALA A 240 -0.54 -25.67 26.11
CA ALA A 240 -0.63 -27.04 26.59
C ALA A 240 -2.08 -27.53 26.73
N ASN A 241 -2.95 -26.73 27.35
CA ASN A 241 -4.33 -27.13 27.62
C ASN A 241 -5.21 -27.12 26.37
N CYS A 242 -4.91 -26.27 25.39
CA CYS A 242 -5.66 -26.15 24.14
C CYS A 242 -5.03 -26.92 22.96
N ASN A 243 -3.91 -27.62 23.16
CA ASN A 243 -3.17 -28.32 22.11
C ASN A 243 -2.82 -27.44 20.90
N GLY A 244 -2.60 -26.14 21.12
CA GLY A 244 -2.31 -25.18 20.05
C GLY A 244 -3.51 -24.76 19.17
N ASN A 245 -4.72 -25.25 19.42
CA ASN A 245 -5.94 -24.81 18.77
C ASN A 245 -6.79 -23.94 19.72
N TYR A 246 -6.99 -22.68 19.35
CA TYR A 246 -7.62 -21.63 20.14
C TYR A 246 -8.92 -21.11 19.51
N THR A 247 -9.25 -21.56 18.30
CA THR A 247 -10.37 -21.06 17.50
C THR A 247 -11.52 -22.06 17.43
N ASP A 248 -11.21 -23.35 17.30
CA ASP A 248 -12.18 -24.44 17.29
C ASP A 248 -11.91 -25.36 18.49
N VAL A 249 -12.35 -24.92 19.66
CA VAL A 249 -12.05 -25.57 20.94
C VAL A 249 -13.19 -26.48 21.38
N ASP A 250 -12.85 -27.68 21.87
CA ASP A 250 -13.82 -28.58 22.48
C ASP A 250 -14.49 -27.88 23.68
N PRO A 251 -15.83 -27.70 23.67
CA PRO A 251 -16.55 -27.03 24.76
C PRO A 251 -16.45 -27.79 26.09
N ASN A 252 -16.04 -29.06 26.09
CA ASN A 252 -15.82 -29.85 27.30
C ASN A 252 -14.39 -29.73 27.86
N ASN A 253 -13.46 -29.13 27.13
CA ASN A 253 -12.10 -28.89 27.61
C ASN A 253 -12.05 -27.66 28.53
N ILE A 254 -12.50 -27.85 29.77
CA ILE A 254 -12.61 -26.80 30.78
C ILE A 254 -11.26 -26.10 31.05
N SER A 255 -10.15 -26.84 31.02
CA SER A 255 -8.81 -26.28 31.21
C SER A 255 -8.45 -25.29 30.11
N CYS A 256 -8.70 -25.64 28.85
CA CYS A 256 -8.48 -24.74 27.72
C CYS A 256 -9.38 -23.49 27.82
N LEU A 257 -10.68 -23.67 28.08
CA LEU A 257 -11.63 -22.57 28.20
C LEU A 257 -11.24 -21.58 29.31
N ASN A 258 -10.79 -22.08 30.47
CA ASN A 258 -10.30 -21.24 31.55
C ASN A 258 -9.06 -20.44 31.17
N ASP A 259 -8.13 -21.05 30.42
CA ASP A 259 -6.94 -20.36 29.94
C ASP A 259 -7.25 -19.34 28.85
N LEU A 260 -8.16 -19.65 27.92
CA LEU A 260 -8.65 -18.68 26.93
C LEU A 260 -9.37 -17.50 27.60
N GLN A 261 -10.11 -17.73 28.69
CA GLN A 261 -10.70 -16.65 29.48
C GLN A 261 -9.63 -15.76 30.14
N ARG A 262 -8.49 -16.32 30.57
CA ARG A 262 -7.35 -15.53 31.07
C ARG A 262 -6.74 -14.68 29.96
N VAL A 263 -6.55 -15.25 28.77
CA VAL A 263 -6.06 -14.51 27.60
C VAL A 263 -7.04 -13.39 27.22
N ALA A 264 -8.33 -13.69 27.09
CA ALA A 264 -9.36 -12.72 26.75
C ALA A 264 -9.42 -11.54 27.74
N ARG A 265 -9.19 -11.78 29.03
CA ARG A 265 -9.09 -10.71 30.04
C ARG A 265 -7.90 -9.79 29.81
N CYS A 266 -6.76 -10.32 29.40
CA CYS A 266 -5.57 -9.51 29.09
C CYS A 266 -5.78 -8.66 27.82
N LEU A 267 -6.50 -9.22 26.84
CA LEU A 267 -6.68 -8.60 25.52
C LEU A 267 -7.94 -7.72 25.41
N LYS A 268 -8.79 -7.67 26.43
CA LYS A 268 -10.14 -7.07 26.38
C LYS A 268 -10.19 -5.67 25.77
N ASN A 269 -9.17 -4.84 26.02
CA ASN A 269 -9.09 -3.45 25.56
C ASN A 269 -7.87 -3.20 24.66
N ILE A 270 -7.36 -4.25 23.99
CA ILE A 270 -6.28 -4.10 23.02
C ILE A 270 -6.87 -3.95 21.63
N ARG A 271 -6.53 -2.87 20.93
CA ARG A 271 -6.96 -2.66 19.55
C ARG A 271 -6.18 -3.61 18.64
N ARG A 272 -6.82 -4.71 18.24
CA ARG A 272 -6.16 -5.76 17.44
C ARG A 272 -5.57 -5.28 16.12
N ALA A 273 -6.19 -4.30 15.47
CA ALA A 273 -5.68 -3.75 14.21
C ALA A 273 -4.38 -2.94 14.37
N HIS A 274 -4.06 -2.47 15.58
CA HIS A 274 -2.78 -1.85 15.90
C HIS A 274 -2.62 -1.84 17.42
N ILE A 275 -1.81 -2.75 17.97
CA ILE A 275 -1.83 -3.04 19.41
C ILE A 275 -1.38 -1.89 20.33
N LEU A 276 -0.68 -0.89 19.79
CA LEU A 276 -0.29 0.33 20.53
C LEU A 276 -1.35 1.42 20.52
N GLU A 277 -2.34 1.32 19.63
CA GLU A 277 -3.41 2.31 19.52
C GLU A 277 -4.48 2.07 20.61
N PRO A 278 -5.12 3.14 21.09
CA PRO A 278 -6.15 3.02 22.10
C PRO A 278 -7.39 2.27 21.57
N TRP A 279 -8.04 1.52 22.46
CA TRP A 279 -9.37 0.97 22.20
C TRP A 279 -10.42 2.06 22.26
N CYS A 280 -11.10 2.27 21.13
CA CYS A 280 -12.10 3.32 20.96
C CYS A 280 -13.47 2.71 20.67
N ASP A 281 -14.20 2.31 21.72
CA ASP A 281 -15.62 1.93 21.61
C ASP A 281 -16.54 3.04 22.12
N LEU A 282 -17.39 3.58 21.24
CA LEU A 282 -18.44 4.53 21.59
C LEU A 282 -19.81 4.01 21.14
N PRO A 283 -20.84 4.07 22.02
CA PRO A 283 -22.23 3.86 21.63
C PRO A 283 -22.68 4.89 20.60
N PHE A 284 -23.48 4.45 19.62
CA PHE A 284 -24.11 5.25 18.56
C PHE A 284 -24.81 6.55 19.05
N LEU A 285 -25.18 6.65 20.33
CA LEU A 285 -25.82 7.84 20.88
C LEU A 285 -24.82 9.00 21.12
N MET A 286 -23.54 8.71 21.36
CA MET A 286 -22.52 9.75 21.58
C MET A 286 -22.03 10.38 20.27
N SER A 287 -22.19 9.71 19.11
CA SER A 287 -21.86 10.29 17.80
C SER A 287 -22.81 11.40 17.37
N ILE A 288 -24.00 11.49 17.98
CA ILE A 288 -24.96 12.57 17.73
C ILE A 288 -24.56 13.86 18.49
N LEU A 289 -23.78 13.72 19.57
CA LEU A 289 -23.45 14.83 20.48
C LEU A 289 -22.13 15.55 20.18
N GLN A 290 -21.49 15.30 19.03
CA GLN A 290 -20.27 16.00 18.56
C GLN A 290 -19.04 15.99 19.51
N GLU A 291 -19.11 15.34 20.67
CA GLU A 291 -17.95 15.17 21.56
C GLU A 291 -17.32 13.79 21.34
N THR A 292 -16.44 13.69 20.34
CA THR A 292 -15.46 12.59 20.31
C THR A 292 -14.44 12.85 21.43
N PRO A 293 -14.21 11.93 22.37
CA PRO A 293 -13.15 12.05 23.35
C PRO A 293 -11.81 12.32 22.65
N THR A 294 -11.03 13.27 23.17
CA THR A 294 -9.73 13.70 22.63
C THR A 294 -8.73 12.55 22.43
N TYR A 295 -8.96 11.41 23.10
CA TYR A 295 -8.13 10.21 23.08
C TYR A 295 -8.41 9.24 21.91
N CYS A 296 -9.37 9.53 21.02
CA CYS A 296 -9.75 8.64 19.91
C CYS A 296 -9.66 9.30 18.51
N PRO A 297 -8.45 9.69 18.06
CA PRO A 297 -8.26 10.33 16.75
C PRO A 297 -8.68 9.40 15.60
N PHE A 298 -8.37 8.11 15.68
CA PHE A 298 -8.67 7.13 14.63
C PHE A 298 -10.16 6.95 14.30
N ARG A 299 -11.08 7.27 15.22
CA ARG A 299 -12.53 7.25 14.94
C ARG A 299 -13.00 8.48 14.17
N LYS A 300 -12.35 9.64 14.33
CA LYS A 300 -12.69 10.84 13.52
C LYS A 300 -12.45 10.55 12.04
N ASN A 301 -11.44 9.73 11.74
CA ASN A 301 -11.08 9.33 10.39
C ASN A 301 -12.28 8.70 9.67
N TYR A 302 -12.76 7.54 10.09
CA TYR A 302 -13.82 6.80 9.39
C TYR A 302 -15.20 7.50 9.34
N ILE A 303 -15.48 8.44 10.25
CA ILE A 303 -16.71 9.26 10.19
C ILE A 303 -16.68 10.20 8.99
N TYR A 304 -15.49 10.71 8.62
CA TYR A 304 -15.34 11.59 7.47
C TYR A 304 -15.63 10.87 6.16
N SER A 305 -15.04 9.69 5.90
CA SER A 305 -15.40 8.92 4.71
C SER A 305 -16.88 8.56 4.67
N TYR A 306 -17.45 8.12 5.81
CA TYR A 306 -18.86 7.77 5.83
C TYR A 306 -19.76 8.97 5.51
N SER A 307 -19.51 10.12 6.15
CA SER A 307 -20.35 11.32 5.96
C SER A 307 -20.16 11.91 4.57
N TRP A 308 -18.92 11.97 4.08
CA TRP A 308 -18.58 12.45 2.76
C TRP A 308 -19.18 11.57 1.66
N ALA A 309 -19.01 10.25 1.73
CA ALA A 309 -19.53 9.31 0.74
C ALA A 309 -21.06 9.25 0.67
N ASN A 310 -21.74 9.60 1.77
CA ASN A 310 -23.19 9.65 1.83
C ASN A 310 -23.78 11.04 1.50
N ASP A 311 -22.94 12.05 1.28
CA ASP A 311 -23.41 13.34 0.82
C ASP A 311 -23.89 13.28 -0.64
N ARG A 312 -25.05 13.87 -0.93
CA ARG A 312 -25.66 13.82 -2.26
C ARG A 312 -24.83 14.55 -3.32
N SER A 313 -24.13 15.62 -2.95
CA SER A 313 -23.26 16.34 -3.89
C SER A 313 -22.04 15.51 -4.26
N VAL A 314 -21.51 14.72 -3.31
CA VAL A 314 -20.41 13.77 -3.55
C VAL A 314 -20.87 12.63 -4.45
N GLN A 315 -22.01 12.00 -4.13
CA GLN A 315 -22.57 10.93 -4.96
C GLN A 315 -22.86 11.40 -6.38
N LYS A 316 -23.37 12.63 -6.54
CA LYS A 316 -23.56 13.24 -7.86
C LYS A 316 -22.23 13.48 -8.59
N ALA A 317 -21.21 13.97 -7.90
CA ALA A 317 -19.89 14.19 -8.48
C ALA A 317 -19.22 12.89 -8.93
N LEU A 318 -19.44 11.80 -8.18
CA LEU A 318 -18.95 10.45 -8.48
C LEU A 318 -19.85 9.66 -9.45
N ASN A 319 -20.94 10.26 -9.94
CA ASN A 319 -21.93 9.61 -10.81
C ASN A 319 -22.51 8.29 -10.23
N VAL A 320 -22.74 8.27 -8.91
CA VAL A 320 -23.30 7.13 -8.19
C VAL A 320 -24.80 7.00 -8.47
N ARG A 321 -25.27 5.77 -8.69
CA ARG A 321 -26.70 5.46 -8.90
C ARG A 321 -27.42 5.31 -7.55
N GLU A 322 -28.64 5.85 -7.42
CA GLU A 322 -29.47 5.68 -6.21
C GLU A 322 -30.14 4.30 -6.20
N VAL A 323 -29.64 3.39 -5.35
CA VAL A 323 -30.11 2.00 -5.26
C VAL A 323 -30.05 1.47 -3.81
N PRO A 324 -30.95 0.55 -3.41
CA PRO A 324 -30.90 -0.12 -2.12
C PRO A 324 -29.59 -0.88 -1.95
N ARG A 325 -29.06 -0.97 -0.73
CA ARG A 325 -27.82 -1.69 -0.42
C ARG A 325 -28.12 -2.74 0.65
N GLU A 326 -27.99 -4.01 0.31
CA GLU A 326 -28.16 -5.13 1.24
C GLU A 326 -27.00 -6.11 1.07
N PRO A 327 -25.85 -5.88 1.72
CA PRO A 327 -24.73 -6.80 1.60
C PRO A 327 -25.06 -8.15 2.26
N SER A 328 -24.83 -9.24 1.54
CA SER A 328 -24.89 -10.61 2.03
C SER A 328 -23.67 -11.38 1.51
N HIS A 329 -22.83 -11.87 2.43
CA HIS A 329 -21.61 -12.61 2.07
C HIS A 329 -21.45 -13.87 2.92
N VAL A 330 -21.18 -14.98 2.24
CA VAL A 330 -20.90 -16.29 2.83
C VAL A 330 -19.44 -16.63 2.63
N TYR A 331 -18.77 -17.04 3.71
CA TYR A 331 -17.36 -17.43 3.73
C TYR A 331 -17.27 -18.92 3.36
N ASP A 332 -16.89 -19.24 2.11
CA ASP A 332 -16.80 -20.62 1.60
C ASP A 332 -15.36 -21.11 1.40
N VAL A 333 -14.36 -20.23 1.51
CA VAL A 333 -12.94 -20.58 1.38
C VAL A 333 -12.23 -20.50 2.73
N GLN A 334 -11.58 -21.59 3.15
CA GLN A 334 -10.87 -21.65 4.43
C GLN A 334 -9.37 -21.37 4.33
N SER A 335 -8.77 -21.66 3.17
CA SER A 335 -7.34 -21.53 2.92
C SER A 335 -7.08 -21.34 1.44
N VAL A 336 -6.10 -20.50 1.11
CA VAL A 336 -5.61 -20.27 -0.26
C VAL A 336 -4.12 -20.59 -0.41
N ILE A 337 -3.55 -21.35 0.53
CA ILE A 337 -2.14 -21.79 0.47
C ILE A 337 -1.88 -22.60 -0.81
N ASP A 338 -2.84 -23.43 -1.23
CA ASP A 338 -2.69 -24.22 -2.46
C ASP A 338 -2.74 -23.33 -3.72
N ASP A 339 -3.48 -22.22 -3.70
CA ASP A 339 -3.43 -21.21 -4.76
C ASP A 339 -2.08 -20.51 -4.81
N HIS A 340 -1.52 -20.12 -3.66
CA HIS A 340 -0.15 -19.61 -3.60
C HIS A 340 0.86 -20.64 -4.13
N ARG A 341 0.69 -21.92 -3.78
CA ARG A 341 1.54 -23.02 -4.27
C ARG A 341 1.42 -23.19 -5.78
N HIS A 342 0.22 -23.11 -6.35
CA HIS A 342 0.03 -23.13 -7.81
C HIS A 342 0.77 -21.99 -8.50
N LEU A 343 0.70 -20.78 -7.93
CA LEU A 343 1.36 -19.59 -8.47
C LEU A 343 2.89 -19.69 -8.48
N THR A 344 3.50 -20.51 -7.62
CA THR A 344 4.97 -20.76 -7.64
C THR A 344 5.46 -21.40 -8.94
N SER A 345 4.57 -22.05 -9.69
CA SER A 345 4.89 -22.65 -11.00
C SER A 345 4.84 -21.65 -12.16
N LYS A 346 4.42 -20.41 -11.93
CA LYS A 346 4.20 -19.38 -12.94
C LYS A 346 5.32 -18.34 -12.91
N SER A 347 5.51 -17.63 -14.03
CA SER A 347 6.36 -16.43 -14.09
C SER A 347 5.67 -15.27 -13.36
N CYS A 348 5.73 -15.26 -12.03
CA CYS A 348 4.92 -14.42 -11.17
C CYS A 348 5.74 -13.80 -10.03
N ARG A 349 5.44 -12.54 -9.70
CA ARG A 349 6.08 -11.81 -8.59
C ARG A 349 5.08 -11.51 -7.48
N ALA A 350 5.41 -11.94 -6.27
CA ALA A 350 4.62 -11.70 -5.08
C ALA A 350 5.33 -10.70 -4.15
N LEU A 351 4.63 -9.64 -3.76
CA LEU A 351 5.02 -8.79 -2.64
C LEU A 351 4.03 -9.02 -1.50
N ILE A 352 4.48 -9.69 -0.45
CA ILE A 352 3.70 -9.91 0.76
C ILE A 352 4.27 -9.00 1.84
N TYR A 353 3.44 -8.24 2.54
CA TYR A 353 3.91 -7.45 3.65
C TYR A 353 2.96 -7.49 4.85
N SER A 354 3.51 -7.25 6.04
CA SER A 354 2.75 -7.20 7.29
C SER A 354 3.20 -6.03 8.15
N GLY A 355 2.26 -5.20 8.60
CA GLY A 355 2.51 -4.33 9.74
C GLY A 355 2.82 -5.15 10.99
N ASP A 356 3.96 -4.89 11.62
CA ASP A 356 4.45 -5.70 12.76
C ASP A 356 3.65 -5.49 14.06
N HIS A 357 2.75 -4.50 14.10
CA HIS A 357 1.84 -4.23 15.22
C HIS A 357 0.40 -4.71 14.96
N ASP A 358 0.15 -5.42 13.86
CA ASP A 358 -1.13 -6.04 13.58
C ASP A 358 -1.30 -7.38 14.29
N MET A 359 -2.38 -7.51 15.07
CA MET A 359 -2.82 -8.75 15.70
C MET A 359 -4.01 -9.38 14.98
N VAL A 360 -4.63 -8.71 14.01
CA VAL A 360 -5.71 -9.28 13.21
C VAL A 360 -5.17 -10.39 12.32
N VAL A 361 -4.15 -10.09 11.52
CA VAL A 361 -3.36 -11.05 10.73
C VAL A 361 -1.89 -10.76 10.98
N SER A 362 -1.29 -11.56 11.86
CA SER A 362 0.03 -11.26 12.40
C SER A 362 1.14 -11.54 11.38
N HIS A 363 2.26 -10.84 11.50
CA HIS A 363 3.47 -11.14 10.71
C HIS A 363 3.93 -12.60 10.91
N LEU A 364 3.78 -13.15 12.11
CA LEU A 364 4.17 -14.53 12.42
C LEU A 364 3.30 -15.55 11.68
N SER A 365 1.98 -15.28 11.51
CA SER A 365 1.12 -16.17 10.73
C SER A 365 1.47 -16.14 9.25
N THR A 366 1.87 -14.95 8.77
CA THR A 366 2.34 -14.76 7.40
C THR A 366 3.61 -15.57 7.14
N GLU A 367 4.60 -15.45 8.02
CA GLU A 367 5.83 -16.27 7.97
C GLU A 367 5.50 -17.77 8.00
N LYS A 368 4.60 -18.20 8.90
CA LYS A 368 4.21 -19.61 9.06
C LYS A 368 3.63 -20.21 7.79
N TRP A 369 2.73 -19.53 7.09
CA TRP A 369 2.17 -20.09 5.86
C TRP A 369 3.16 -20.01 4.70
N ILE A 370 3.98 -18.96 4.60
CA ILE A 370 5.05 -18.86 3.59
C ILE A 370 6.02 -20.05 3.74
N ASP A 371 6.38 -20.39 4.98
CA ASP A 371 7.24 -21.55 5.28
C ASP A 371 6.65 -22.89 4.80
N THR A 372 5.33 -22.98 4.61
CA THR A 372 4.69 -24.18 4.06
C THR A 372 4.88 -24.32 2.54
N LEU A 373 5.23 -23.24 1.84
CA LEU A 373 5.51 -23.27 0.40
C LEU A 373 6.84 -23.99 0.11
N LYS A 374 7.77 -24.00 1.07
CA LYS A 374 9.11 -24.61 0.94
C LYS A 374 9.95 -24.01 -0.19
N LEU A 375 9.78 -22.71 -0.42
CA LEU A 375 10.56 -21.96 -1.41
C LEU A 375 12.02 -21.77 -0.94
N PRO A 376 13.01 -21.82 -1.86
CA PRO A 376 14.39 -21.45 -1.57
C PRO A 376 14.52 -19.97 -1.19
N ILE A 377 15.26 -19.69 -0.12
CA ILE A 377 15.64 -18.33 0.28
C ILE A 377 16.82 -17.88 -0.59
N VAL A 378 16.70 -16.71 -1.22
CA VAL A 378 17.77 -16.08 -2.00
C VAL A 378 18.43 -14.91 -1.25
N ASP A 379 17.66 -14.12 -0.52
CA ASP A 379 18.15 -13.12 0.42
C ASP A 379 17.49 -13.38 1.78
N ASP A 380 18.30 -13.70 2.79
CA ASP A 380 17.82 -14.03 4.14
C ASP A 380 17.41 -12.77 4.94
N TRP A 381 16.79 -12.97 6.10
CA TRP A 381 16.20 -11.94 6.94
C TRP A 381 17.12 -10.73 7.18
N GLU A 382 16.85 -9.64 6.47
CA GLU A 382 17.66 -8.42 6.51
C GLU A 382 16.80 -7.17 6.72
N PRO A 383 17.34 -6.12 7.39
CA PRO A 383 16.63 -4.86 7.51
C PRO A 383 16.51 -4.16 6.15
N TRP A 384 15.38 -3.48 5.91
CA TRP A 384 15.23 -2.53 4.82
C TRP A 384 15.00 -1.12 5.38
N PHE A 385 15.37 -0.11 4.58
CA PHE A 385 15.54 1.25 5.07
C PHE A 385 14.76 2.27 4.23
N VAL A 386 14.26 3.30 4.89
CA VAL A 386 13.73 4.53 4.29
C VAL A 386 14.38 5.70 5.03
N ASP A 387 14.96 6.63 4.29
CA ASP A 387 15.68 7.81 4.83
C ASP A 387 16.71 7.47 5.92
N GLY A 388 17.46 6.38 5.71
CA GLY A 388 18.49 5.92 6.65
C GLY A 388 17.96 5.30 7.95
N GLN A 389 16.64 5.12 8.09
CA GLN A 389 16.02 4.44 9.23
C GLN A 389 15.49 3.07 8.83
N VAL A 390 15.59 2.10 9.73
CA VAL A 390 15.01 0.77 9.53
C VAL A 390 13.50 0.92 9.43
N ALA A 391 12.96 0.61 8.26
CA ALA A 391 11.53 0.63 7.98
C ALA A 391 10.88 -0.75 8.22
N GLY A 392 11.69 -1.80 8.30
CA GLY A 392 11.29 -3.14 8.71
C GLY A 392 12.35 -4.17 8.32
N TYR A 393 11.93 -5.43 8.17
CA TYR A 393 12.79 -6.53 7.75
C TYR A 393 12.16 -7.28 6.59
N LYS A 394 12.96 -7.92 5.75
CA LYS A 394 12.48 -8.64 4.58
C LYS A 394 13.26 -9.94 4.34
N VAL A 395 12.62 -10.85 3.63
CA VAL A 395 13.21 -12.08 3.07
C VAL A 395 12.80 -12.15 1.61
N LYS A 396 13.71 -12.62 0.76
CA LYS A 396 13.38 -12.95 -0.62
C LYS A 396 13.49 -14.45 -0.87
N TYR A 397 12.50 -14.96 -1.56
CA TYR A 397 12.42 -16.34 -2.01
C TYR A 397 12.35 -16.36 -3.53
N SER A 398 12.95 -17.37 -4.15
CA SER A 398 12.85 -17.56 -5.59
C SER A 398 12.88 -19.04 -5.96
N GLU A 399 12.01 -19.41 -6.89
CA GLU A 399 11.96 -20.73 -7.51
C GLU A 399 11.58 -20.59 -8.98
N ASN A 400 12.43 -21.03 -9.90
CA ASN A 400 12.25 -20.84 -11.35
C ASN A 400 12.02 -19.35 -11.70
N ASP A 401 10.91 -19.03 -12.38
CA ASP A 401 10.52 -17.66 -12.75
C ASP A 401 9.59 -17.00 -11.70
N TYR A 402 9.44 -17.62 -10.53
CA TYR A 402 8.67 -17.09 -9.41
C TYR A 402 9.58 -16.38 -8.40
N GLU A 403 9.17 -15.20 -7.96
CA GLU A 403 9.83 -14.44 -6.89
C GLU A 403 8.80 -14.03 -5.84
N LEU A 404 9.12 -14.26 -4.56
CA LEU A 404 8.33 -13.74 -3.44
C LEU A 404 9.23 -12.89 -2.55
N THR A 405 8.84 -11.65 -2.32
CA THR A 405 9.41 -10.81 -1.27
C THR A 405 8.42 -10.73 -0.12
N TYR A 406 8.84 -11.15 1.06
CA TYR A 406 8.12 -10.90 2.30
C TYR A 406 8.76 -9.73 3.03
N ALA A 407 7.97 -8.78 3.52
CA ALA A 407 8.47 -7.65 4.30
C ALA A 407 7.59 -7.33 5.51
N THR A 408 8.19 -7.08 6.66
CA THR A 408 7.51 -6.40 7.78
C THR A 408 7.59 -4.89 7.61
N VAL A 409 6.58 -4.16 8.07
CA VAL A 409 6.57 -2.69 8.15
C VAL A 409 6.54 -2.29 9.62
N LYS A 410 7.65 -1.73 10.08
CA LYS A 410 7.92 -1.45 11.49
C LYS A 410 7.04 -0.33 12.04
N GLY A 411 6.29 -0.65 13.09
CA GLY A 411 5.34 0.26 13.73
C GLY A 411 4.04 0.44 12.96
N ALA A 412 3.74 -0.41 11.98
CA ALA A 412 2.50 -0.35 11.22
C ALA A 412 1.45 -1.34 11.76
N GLY A 413 0.17 -0.98 11.62
CA GLY A 413 -0.96 -1.84 11.95
C GLY A 413 -1.48 -2.62 10.73
N HIS A 414 -2.74 -3.00 10.79
CA HIS A 414 -3.42 -3.89 9.83
C HIS A 414 -3.40 -3.35 8.40
N THR A 415 -3.79 -2.09 8.21
CA THR A 415 -3.72 -1.35 6.95
C THR A 415 -2.39 -0.60 6.91
N ALA A 416 -1.27 -1.31 6.67
CA ALA A 416 0.05 -0.73 6.88
C ALA A 416 0.28 0.65 6.20
N PRO A 417 -0.21 0.90 4.96
CA PRO A 417 -0.11 2.23 4.34
C PRO A 417 -0.87 3.35 5.07
N GLU A 418 -1.94 3.05 5.82
CA GLU A 418 -2.62 4.04 6.68
C GLU A 418 -1.74 4.50 7.84
N TYR A 419 -0.95 3.60 8.43
CA TYR A 419 -0.13 3.90 9.61
C TYR A 419 1.29 4.37 9.27
N LYS A 420 1.85 3.87 8.16
CA LYS A 420 3.24 4.10 7.73
C LYS A 420 3.33 4.39 6.22
N PRO A 421 2.63 5.42 5.72
CA PRO A 421 2.55 5.71 4.29
C PRO A 421 3.92 5.96 3.63
N GLU A 422 4.78 6.72 4.30
CA GLU A 422 6.15 7.03 3.84
C GLU A 422 7.01 5.77 3.67
N GLN A 423 6.81 4.76 4.52
CA GLN A 423 7.55 3.50 4.44
C GLN A 423 6.92 2.55 3.41
N CYS A 424 5.62 2.62 3.19
CA CYS A 424 4.91 1.71 2.29
C CYS A 424 5.09 2.04 0.80
N LEU A 425 5.13 3.33 0.41
CA LEU A 425 5.31 3.71 -0.99
C LEU A 425 6.61 3.13 -1.63
N PRO A 426 7.78 3.20 -0.98
CA PRO A 426 9.01 2.60 -1.52
C PRO A 426 8.93 1.10 -1.82
N MET A 427 8.02 0.35 -1.19
CA MET A 427 7.86 -1.09 -1.47
C MET A 427 7.30 -1.37 -2.86
N VAL A 428 6.55 -0.43 -3.47
CA VAL A 428 5.91 -0.61 -4.79
C VAL A 428 6.56 0.18 -5.92
N ILE A 429 7.36 1.20 -5.57
CA ILE A 429 8.51 1.59 -6.40
C ILE A 429 9.40 0.32 -6.55
N GLY A 430 10.24 0.08 -7.54
CA GLY A 430 10.96 -1.20 -7.64
C GLY A 430 10.14 -2.41 -8.13
N LEU A 431 8.81 -2.34 -8.22
CA LEU A 431 8.08 -3.16 -9.19
C LEU A 431 8.66 -2.86 -10.59
N PRO A 432 8.81 -3.87 -11.47
CA PRO A 432 9.50 -3.82 -12.77
C PRO A 432 8.83 -2.88 -13.79
N CYS A 433 8.92 -1.59 -13.54
CA CYS A 433 9.05 -0.50 -14.50
C CYS A 433 10.20 0.43 -14.08
N ILE A 434 10.98 0.05 -13.05
CA ILE A 434 11.88 0.96 -12.36
C ILE A 434 13.32 0.46 -12.55
N LEU A 435 13.84 0.75 -13.73
CA LEU A 435 15.29 0.78 -13.98
C LEU A 435 15.75 2.12 -14.56
N PHE A 436 14.97 3.20 -14.42
CA PHE A 436 15.34 4.51 -14.97
C PHE A 436 15.45 5.67 -13.98
N TYR A 437 15.08 5.53 -12.69
CA TYR A 437 14.91 6.71 -11.81
C TYR A 437 15.66 6.73 -10.47
N VAL A 438 16.72 5.93 -10.28
CA VAL A 438 17.63 6.13 -9.12
C VAL A 438 18.67 7.24 -9.40
N VAL A 439 18.73 7.79 -10.62
CA VAL A 439 19.73 8.80 -10.98
C VAL A 439 19.23 10.24 -10.86
N GLU A 440 17.90 10.50 -10.88
CA GLU A 440 17.38 11.88 -10.93
C GLU A 440 17.05 12.50 -9.55
N ALA A 441 16.95 11.72 -8.48
CA ALA A 441 16.69 12.26 -7.13
C ALA A 441 17.86 13.10 -6.55
N VAL A 442 19.04 13.07 -7.19
CA VAL A 442 20.21 13.88 -6.79
C VAL A 442 20.33 15.19 -7.61
N GLY A 443 19.42 15.43 -8.57
CA GLY A 443 19.57 16.52 -9.57
C GLY A 443 18.66 17.74 -9.43
N ALA A 444 17.71 17.78 -8.50
CA ALA A 444 16.68 18.81 -8.44
C ALA A 444 17.12 20.10 -7.69
N LEU A 445 18.17 20.75 -8.18
CA LEU A 445 18.48 22.16 -7.90
C LEU A 445 18.92 22.85 -9.18
N ALA A 446 17.99 23.06 -10.11
CA ALA A 446 18.13 24.05 -11.17
C ALA A 446 16.75 24.49 -11.69
N PRO A 447 16.49 25.80 -11.87
CA PRO A 447 15.21 26.29 -12.34
C PRO A 447 15.07 26.08 -13.86
N THR A 448 13.87 25.69 -14.29
CA THR A 448 13.49 25.56 -15.70
C THR A 448 13.16 26.93 -16.32
N PRO A 449 13.67 27.27 -17.52
CA PRO A 449 13.11 28.31 -18.35
C PRO A 449 12.07 27.75 -19.33
N SER A 450 11.00 28.51 -19.51
CA SER A 450 9.88 28.29 -20.42
C SER A 450 10.26 28.23 -21.90
N GLN A 451 9.42 27.56 -22.68
CA GLN A 451 9.47 27.46 -24.14
C GLN A 451 9.41 28.84 -24.83
N GLU A 452 10.49 29.25 -25.50
CA GLU A 452 10.48 30.01 -26.75
C GLU A 452 11.90 29.99 -27.36
N GLU A 453 11.98 30.18 -28.69
CA GLU A 453 13.21 30.30 -29.50
C GLU A 453 13.85 29.02 -30.07
N SER A 454 13.23 28.55 -31.15
CA SER A 454 13.97 27.93 -32.26
C SER A 454 14.92 28.94 -32.93
N ARG A 455 16.12 28.47 -33.27
CA ARG A 455 17.19 29.05 -34.12
C ARG A 455 18.25 29.91 -33.40
N LEU A 456 19.38 29.30 -33.05
CA LEU A 456 20.70 29.89 -33.32
C LEU A 456 21.85 28.85 -33.26
N SER A 457 22.56 28.79 -34.39
CA SER A 457 23.95 28.34 -34.68
C SER A 457 24.55 27.04 -34.10
N SER A 458 25.28 26.35 -34.98
CA SER A 458 26.09 25.15 -34.77
C SER A 458 27.32 25.32 -33.87
N GLU A 459 27.62 26.55 -33.42
CA GLU A 459 28.81 26.82 -32.58
C GLU A 459 28.54 26.52 -31.09
N ASN A 460 27.31 26.73 -30.60
CA ASN A 460 26.95 26.37 -29.22
C ASN A 460 27.00 24.86 -28.96
N ARG A 461 26.68 24.04 -29.98
CA ARG A 461 26.75 22.58 -29.87
C ARG A 461 28.17 22.04 -29.67
N ARG A 462 29.21 22.75 -30.14
CA ARG A 462 30.61 22.32 -29.91
C ARG A 462 31.05 22.61 -28.48
N ALA A 463 30.73 23.80 -27.97
CA ALA A 463 31.03 24.18 -26.59
C ALA A 463 30.30 23.28 -25.56
N GLU A 464 29.05 22.93 -25.86
CA GLU A 464 28.24 22.05 -25.02
C GLU A 464 28.76 20.59 -25.01
N VAL A 465 29.22 20.08 -26.16
CA VAL A 465 29.87 18.76 -26.25
C VAL A 465 31.24 18.74 -25.55
N GLU A 466 32.00 19.82 -25.58
CA GLU A 466 33.27 19.93 -24.82
C GLU A 466 33.03 20.04 -23.31
N ALA A 467 32.01 20.80 -22.87
CA ALA A 467 31.59 20.87 -21.47
C ALA A 467 31.10 19.50 -20.95
N LEU A 468 30.33 18.77 -21.75
CA LEU A 468 29.89 17.41 -21.43
C LEU A 468 31.06 16.41 -21.37
N ARG A 469 32.07 16.57 -22.24
CA ARG A 469 33.30 15.76 -22.19
C ARG A 469 34.12 16.05 -20.93
N SER A 470 34.19 17.31 -20.49
CA SER A 470 34.85 17.70 -19.24
C SER A 470 34.14 17.10 -18.03
N LYS A 471 32.81 17.25 -17.95
CA LYS A 471 31.99 16.66 -16.87
C LYS A 471 32.07 15.13 -16.84
N ASN A 472 32.12 14.47 -18.00
CA ASN A 472 32.32 13.02 -18.06
C ASN A 472 33.73 12.60 -17.58
N LYS A 473 34.75 13.45 -17.78
CA LYS A 473 36.11 13.20 -17.29
C LYS A 473 36.19 13.38 -15.77
N GLU A 474 35.51 14.38 -15.22
CA GLU A 474 35.37 14.60 -13.77
C GLU A 474 34.56 13.47 -13.11
N SER A 475 33.46 13.03 -13.72
CA SER A 475 32.67 11.89 -13.26
C SER A 475 33.48 10.59 -13.24
N LYS A 476 34.34 10.37 -14.24
CA LYS A 476 35.26 9.22 -14.25
C LYS A 476 36.32 9.31 -13.15
N ALA A 477 36.87 10.50 -12.89
CA ALA A 477 37.85 10.72 -11.81
C ALA A 477 37.20 10.54 -10.42
N LEU A 478 35.96 10.98 -10.25
CA LEU A 478 35.19 10.78 -9.02
C LEU A 478 34.88 9.30 -8.79
N ASN A 479 34.44 8.58 -9.83
CA ASN A 479 34.21 7.14 -9.76
C ASN A 479 35.48 6.34 -9.45
N GLN A 480 36.64 6.78 -9.95
CA GLN A 480 37.92 6.16 -9.65
C GLN A 480 38.35 6.43 -8.19
N SER A 481 38.06 7.63 -7.68
CA SER A 481 38.34 8.00 -6.29
C SER A 481 37.43 7.24 -5.31
N LEU A 482 36.14 7.08 -5.65
CA LEU A 482 35.18 6.28 -4.88
C LEU A 482 35.56 4.80 -4.83
N ARG A 483 36.04 4.23 -5.95
CA ARG A 483 36.56 2.85 -5.97
C ARG A 483 37.77 2.69 -5.06
N LYS A 484 38.71 3.64 -5.12
CA LYS A 484 39.89 3.62 -4.25
C LYS A 484 39.51 3.71 -2.77
N PHE A 485 38.57 4.59 -2.43
CA PHE A 485 38.04 4.72 -1.07
C PHE A 485 37.31 3.44 -0.60
N TYR A 486 36.53 2.82 -1.48
CA TYR A 486 35.89 1.53 -1.20
C TYR A 486 36.92 0.42 -0.94
N ASP A 487 37.98 0.34 -1.75
CA ASP A 487 39.05 -0.63 -1.57
C ASP A 487 39.81 -0.40 -0.25
N GLU A 488 40.04 0.86 0.15
CA GLU A 488 40.65 1.22 1.44
C GLU A 488 39.75 0.84 2.64
N ILE A 489 38.44 1.07 2.55
CA ILE A 489 37.47 0.62 3.56
C ILE A 489 37.45 -0.90 3.65
N LYS A 490 37.45 -1.59 2.50
CA LYS A 490 37.43 -3.04 2.46
C LYS A 490 38.70 -3.64 3.06
N GLN A 491 39.86 -3.06 2.75
CA GLN A 491 41.14 -3.46 3.33
C GLN A 491 41.17 -3.23 4.86
N THR A 492 40.55 -2.15 5.33
CA THR A 492 40.40 -1.87 6.76
C THR A 492 39.47 -2.89 7.44
N LEU A 493 38.34 -3.22 6.81
CA LEU A 493 37.39 -4.24 7.30
C LEU A 493 38.01 -5.65 7.33
N ASP A 494 38.85 -5.98 6.35
CA ASP A 494 39.56 -7.26 6.31
C ASP A 494 40.58 -7.36 7.47
N VAL A 495 41.28 -6.25 7.79
CA VAL A 495 42.15 -6.18 8.99
C VAL A 495 41.33 -6.31 10.27
N PHE A 496 40.18 -5.64 10.37
CA PHE A 496 39.29 -5.77 11.53
C PHE A 496 38.75 -7.20 11.70
N LYS A 497 38.43 -7.89 10.59
CA LYS A 497 38.04 -9.30 10.61
C LYS A 497 39.19 -10.19 11.08
N GLU A 498 40.42 -9.95 10.59
CA GLU A 498 41.60 -10.72 10.98
C GLU A 498 41.96 -10.54 12.47
N VAL A 499 41.68 -9.35 13.02
CA VAL A 499 41.81 -9.03 14.45
C VAL A 499 40.68 -9.65 15.28
N LEU A 500 39.45 -9.66 14.79
CA LEU A 500 38.30 -10.30 15.44
C LEU A 500 38.40 -11.84 15.45
N ASP A 501 38.94 -12.43 14.38
CA ASP A 501 39.15 -13.87 14.26
C ASP A 501 40.32 -14.38 15.12
N ASN A 502 41.27 -13.50 15.48
CA ASN A 502 42.41 -13.80 16.36
C ASN A 502 42.25 -13.23 17.78
N LYS A 503 41.25 -13.76 18.51
CA LYS A 503 41.11 -13.76 19.99
C LYS A 503 40.94 -12.42 20.73
N LEU A 504 39.82 -12.36 21.46
CA LEU A 504 39.59 -11.74 22.78
C LEU A 504 40.87 -11.32 23.54
N ASP A 505 41.10 -10.00 23.67
CA ASP A 505 41.28 -9.30 24.96
C ASP A 505 41.12 -7.77 24.76
N LEU A 506 39.91 -7.26 25.03
CA LEU A 506 39.55 -5.85 24.90
C LEU A 506 40.02 -5.05 26.12
N SER A 507 41.23 -4.50 26.07
CA SER A 507 41.57 -3.34 26.94
C SER A 507 42.59 -2.37 26.35
N SER A 508 43.32 -2.74 25.29
CA SER A 508 44.29 -1.85 24.62
C SER A 508 43.75 -1.13 23.38
N ALA A 509 42.64 -1.59 22.79
CA ALA A 509 42.06 -1.00 21.57
C ALA A 509 41.18 0.24 21.81
N LEU A 510 40.78 0.49 23.06
CA LEU A 510 39.97 1.66 23.43
C LEU A 510 40.78 2.96 23.37
N THR A 511 42.10 2.90 23.57
CA THR A 511 42.95 4.10 23.65
C THR A 511 43.31 4.67 22.28
N GLU A 512 43.31 3.88 21.21
CA GLU A 512 43.52 4.38 19.82
C GLU A 512 42.23 4.88 19.17
N ALA A 513 41.07 4.29 19.51
CA ALA A 513 39.78 4.77 19.04
C ALA A 513 39.44 6.17 19.61
N GLU A 514 39.80 6.44 20.87
CA GLU A 514 39.63 7.77 21.49
C GLU A 514 40.55 8.83 20.86
N VAL A 515 41.76 8.46 20.44
CA VAL A 515 42.70 9.37 19.74
C VAL A 515 42.21 9.70 18.33
N ASN A 516 41.62 8.73 17.62
CA ASN A 516 41.07 8.94 16.28
C ASN A 516 39.73 9.71 16.29
N ALA A 517 38.91 9.55 17.33
CA ALA A 517 37.70 10.35 17.52
C ALA A 517 38.02 11.83 17.77
N ALA A 518 39.09 12.12 18.54
CA ALA A 518 39.56 13.49 18.76
C ALA A 518 40.13 14.15 17.49
N ALA A 519 40.74 13.38 16.59
CA ALA A 519 41.20 13.87 15.28
C ALA A 519 40.03 14.18 14.33
N ALA A 520 38.96 13.37 14.37
CA ALA A 520 37.74 13.61 13.59
C ALA A 520 36.98 14.85 14.09
N GLU A 521 36.90 15.07 15.42
CA GLU A 521 36.30 16.30 15.99
C GLU A 521 37.10 17.57 15.62
N SER A 522 38.43 17.48 15.54
CA SER A 522 39.28 18.59 15.07
C SER A 522 39.02 18.93 13.59
N MET A 523 38.86 17.92 12.72
CA MET A 523 38.55 18.14 11.30
C MET A 523 37.15 18.72 11.08
N VAL A 524 36.16 18.35 11.90
CA VAL A 524 34.81 18.92 11.84
C VAL A 524 34.80 20.39 12.26
N LYS A 525 35.64 20.75 13.25
CA LYS A 525 35.78 22.14 13.70
C LYS A 525 36.46 23.04 12.68
N ASP A 526 37.48 22.53 11.99
CA ASP A 526 38.16 23.24 10.89
C ASP A 526 37.27 23.42 9.65
N LEU A 527 36.31 22.51 9.42
CA LEU A 527 35.31 22.64 8.35
C LEU A 527 34.23 23.68 8.68
N GLN A 528 33.80 23.76 9.95
CA GLN A 528 32.81 24.76 10.41
C GLN A 528 33.37 26.20 10.43
N ASP A 529 34.68 26.35 10.68
CA ASP A 529 35.35 27.66 10.65
C ASP A 529 35.69 28.12 9.20
N SER A 530 35.45 27.28 8.18
CA SER A 530 35.73 27.59 6.76
C SER A 530 34.50 28.06 5.94
N GLU A 531 33.30 28.00 6.51
CA GLU A 531 32.04 28.50 5.88
C GLU A 531 31.54 29.84 6.46
N GLY A 532 32.33 30.50 7.31
CA GLY A 532 32.01 31.83 7.84
C GLY A 532 32.87 32.93 7.23
N ASN A 533 32.49 33.48 6.06
CA ASN A 533 32.83 34.86 5.66
C ASN A 533 32.03 35.32 4.42
N ASN A 534 30.89 35.96 4.70
CA ASN A 534 30.04 36.88 3.90
C ASN A 534 28.60 36.61 4.39
N GLU A 535 27.85 37.46 5.11
CA GLU A 535 27.78 38.92 5.16
C GLU A 535 27.36 39.41 6.56
N ASP A 536 28.00 40.49 7.02
CA ASP A 536 27.44 41.51 7.92
C ASP A 536 26.12 42.05 7.32
N SER A 537 25.01 42.34 8.00
CA SER A 537 24.81 43.14 9.20
C SER A 537 23.29 43.36 9.36
N LEU A 538 22.78 43.32 10.59
CA LEU A 538 21.84 44.29 11.19
C LEU A 538 21.08 43.62 12.35
N GLY A 539 21.39 44.11 13.55
CA GLY A 539 20.82 43.67 14.82
C GLY A 539 19.39 44.17 15.11
N PRO A 540 18.87 43.81 16.29
CA PRO A 540 17.44 43.68 16.60
C PRO A 540 16.87 44.97 17.23
N PRO A 541 15.54 45.05 17.53
CA PRO A 541 15.09 44.63 18.86
C PRO A 541 13.60 44.17 18.95
N GLY A 542 13.26 43.51 20.06
CA GLY A 542 12.04 43.91 20.81
C GLY A 542 11.00 42.85 21.17
N ASN A 543 11.13 42.35 22.40
CA ASN A 543 10.04 41.92 23.30
C ASN A 543 8.63 42.50 23.01
N ARG A 544 7.59 41.65 23.09
CA ARG A 544 6.38 41.95 23.87
C ARG A 544 5.48 40.73 24.15
N ARG A 545 5.15 40.56 25.44
CA ARG A 545 4.05 39.76 26.01
C ARG A 545 2.69 40.48 25.89
N CYS A 546 1.62 39.73 26.21
CA CYS A 546 0.22 40.10 26.48
C CYS A 546 -0.69 40.15 25.23
N SER A 547 -1.96 39.73 25.20
CA SER A 547 -2.94 39.25 26.20
C SER A 547 -4.26 38.95 25.46
N ARG A 548 -5.00 37.92 25.91
CA ARG A 548 -6.47 37.73 25.97
C ARG A 548 -7.46 38.29 24.92
N ASN A 549 -8.41 37.40 24.62
CA ASN A 549 -9.88 37.55 24.51
C ASN A 549 -10.53 38.00 23.18
N HIS A 550 -11.37 37.09 22.65
CA HIS A 550 -12.83 37.17 22.37
C HIS A 550 -13.14 36.36 21.09
N LEU A 551 -13.82 35.21 21.16
CA LEU A 551 -15.28 35.04 21.23
C LEU A 551 -16.04 36.01 20.32
N ASN A 552 -16.40 35.53 19.14
CA ASN A 552 -17.77 35.48 18.65
C ASN A 552 -17.94 34.28 17.73
#